data_AF-A0A7X8M6M5-F1
#
_entry.id   AF-A0A7X8M6M5-F1
#
_cell.length_a   1.000
_cell.length_b   1.000
_cell.length_c   1.000
_cell.angle_alpha   90.00
_cell.angle_beta   90.00
_cell.angle_gamma   90.00
#
_symmetry.space_group_name_H-M   'P 1'
#
loop_
_entity.id
_entity.type
_entity.pdbx_description
1 polymer ?
#
loop_
_entity_poly.entity_id
_entity_poly.type
_entity_poly.pdbx_seq_one_letter_code
_entity_poly.pdbx_strand_id
1 'polypeptide(L)'
;MYPLLVMLFSYAAARLRRTLLSRRPNLFQKGRAVWAFLAAVVLLFGSQDADPLQAGHIADRGYTTPKHPIRTHENWTPYVYIHQDNEMPARYVRARRRRDDLLVAIGGVHQLILYHWYAGQVDYVLSPSIRKQGYYSILSRGSEVNDITGSRIIRTPVEFDALLRRAPASVWLLGDLPLLATGADFYPETDRTYLNAIIKRFDYVGRDNMTFVAKLK
;
A
#
# COMPACT_ATOMS: atom_id res chain seq x y z
N MET A 1 0.80 2.19 15.02
CA MET A 1 1.46 3.49 15.33
C MET A 1 0.59 4.43 16.16
N TYR A 2 -0.72 4.53 15.90
CA TYR A 2 -1.64 5.36 16.69
C TYR A 2 -1.61 5.13 18.23
N PRO A 3 -1.61 3.89 18.76
CA PRO A 3 -1.58 3.67 20.21
C PRO A 3 -0.31 4.19 20.88
N LEU A 4 0.84 4.05 20.19
CA LEU A 4 2.12 4.55 20.67
C LEU A 4 2.14 6.09 20.69
N LEU A 5 1.59 6.74 19.66
CA LEU A 5 1.47 8.19 19.61
C LEU A 5 0.56 8.72 20.73
N VAL A 6 -0.57 8.06 21.00
CA VAL A 6 -1.47 8.40 22.11
C VAL A 6 -0.76 8.21 23.46
N MET A 7 -0.01 7.13 23.65
CA MET A 7 0.78 6.90 24.86
C MET A 7 1.89 7.94 25.05
N LEU A 8 2.64 8.26 23.99
CA LEU A 8 3.71 9.26 24.03
C LEU A 8 3.15 10.66 24.30
N PHE A 9 2.03 11.01 23.67
CA PHE A 9 1.36 12.28 23.91
C PHE A 9 0.82 12.37 25.34
N SER A 10 0.19 11.29 25.83
CA SER A 10 -0.31 11.20 27.21
C SER A 10 0.83 11.31 28.23
N TYR A 11 1.96 10.64 27.97
CA TYR A 11 3.15 10.73 28.81
C TYR A 11 3.76 12.13 28.79
N ALA A 12 3.90 12.74 27.61
CA ALA A 12 4.40 14.11 27.46
C ALA A 12 3.49 15.12 28.18
N ALA A 13 2.17 14.99 28.03
CA ALA A 13 1.18 15.82 28.73
C ALA A 13 1.23 15.64 30.25
N ALA A 14 1.36 14.39 30.74
CA ALA A 14 1.50 14.10 32.16
C ALA A 14 2.81 14.67 32.75
N ARG A 15 3.90 14.57 32.00
CA ARG A 15 5.21 15.10 32.40
C ARG A 15 5.20 16.62 32.40
N LEU A 16 4.65 17.25 31.36
CA LEU A 16 4.48 18.70 31.26
C LEU A 16 3.60 19.24 32.39
N ARG A 17 2.50 18.55 32.71
CA ARG A 17 1.64 18.87 33.86
C ARG A 17 2.42 18.82 35.18
N ARG A 18 3.20 17.76 35.42
CA ARG A 18 4.02 17.63 36.64
C ARG A 18 5.09 18.72 36.74
N THR A 19 5.77 19.03 35.65
CA THR A 19 6.82 20.06 35.61
C THR A 19 6.25 21.47 35.79
N LEU A 20 5.07 21.76 35.25
CA LEU A 20 4.39 23.04 35.42
C LEU A 20 3.82 23.19 36.84
N LEU A 21 3.25 22.13 37.40
CA LEU A 21 2.74 22.10 38.78
C LEU A 21 3.84 22.27 39.82
N SER A 22 5.02 21.67 39.60
CA SER A 22 6.14 21.76 40.55
C SER A 22 6.84 23.12 40.52
N ARG A 23 6.88 23.79 39.36
CA ARG A 23 7.56 25.09 39.21
C ARG A 23 6.68 26.28 39.50
N ARG A 24 5.35 26.17 39.32
CA ARG A 24 4.41 27.27 39.55
C ARG A 24 3.10 26.72 40.15
N PRO A 25 3.06 26.39 41.44
CA PRO A 25 1.89 25.78 42.09
C PRO A 25 0.63 26.65 42.01
N ASN A 26 0.77 27.97 41.86
CA ASN A 26 -0.33 28.91 41.73
C ASN A 26 -0.86 29.10 40.30
N LEU A 27 -0.25 28.46 39.28
CA LEU A 27 -0.72 28.58 37.89
C LEU A 27 -2.08 27.90 37.65
N PHE A 28 -2.49 27.03 38.58
CA PHE A 28 -3.75 26.27 38.56
C PHE A 28 -4.82 26.86 39.49
N GLN A 29 -4.59 28.00 40.13
CA GLN A 29 -5.65 28.68 40.87
C GLN A 29 -6.61 29.41 39.92
N LYS A 30 -7.79 28.79 39.77
CA LYS A 30 -9.09 29.32 39.34
C LYS A 30 -9.18 29.86 37.89
N GLY A 31 -9.90 29.12 37.05
CA GLY A 31 -10.33 29.52 35.71
C GLY A 31 -9.39 29.08 34.58
N ARG A 32 -8.13 29.53 34.58
CA ARG A 32 -7.24 29.36 33.41
C ARG A 32 -6.87 27.92 33.06
N ALA A 33 -6.70 27.05 34.07
CA ALA A 33 -6.41 25.64 33.85
C ALA A 33 -7.63 24.87 33.30
N VAL A 34 -8.83 25.23 33.74
CA VAL A 34 -10.09 24.68 33.24
C VAL A 34 -10.28 25.11 31.79
N TRP A 35 -10.02 26.38 31.47
CA TRP A 35 -10.03 26.89 30.09
C TRP A 35 -8.96 26.25 29.21
N ALA A 36 -7.75 26.01 29.70
CA ALA A 36 -6.71 25.32 28.93
C ALA A 36 -7.07 23.86 28.67
N PHE A 37 -7.67 23.17 29.65
CA PHE A 37 -8.18 21.81 29.47
C PHE A 37 -9.37 21.78 28.49
N LEU A 38 -10.34 22.67 28.65
CA LEU A 38 -11.45 22.83 27.71
C LEU A 38 -10.96 23.20 26.31
N ALA A 39 -9.98 24.09 26.18
CA ALA A 39 -9.39 24.45 24.90
C ALA A 39 -8.65 23.26 24.28
N ALA A 40 -7.92 22.46 25.07
CA ALA A 40 -7.30 21.24 24.58
C ALA A 40 -8.34 20.19 24.14
N VAL A 41 -9.44 20.03 24.89
CA VAL A 41 -10.57 19.17 24.52
C VAL A 41 -11.24 19.69 23.24
N VAL A 42 -11.56 20.98 23.16
CA VAL A 42 -12.15 21.61 21.96
C VAL A 42 -11.19 21.54 20.77
N LEU A 43 -9.88 21.67 20.96
CA LEU A 43 -8.89 21.48 19.91
C LEU A 43 -8.75 20.01 19.50
N LEU A 44 -8.91 19.05 20.42
CA LEU A 44 -8.93 17.62 20.10
C LEU A 44 -10.17 17.22 19.31
N PHE A 45 -11.36 17.68 19.73
CA PHE A 45 -12.64 17.36 19.07
C PHE A 45 -12.96 18.27 17.87
N GLY A 46 -12.39 19.47 17.83
CA GLY A 46 -12.53 20.43 16.72
C GLY A 46 -11.43 20.29 15.67
N SER A 47 -10.31 19.64 16.00
CA SER A 47 -9.33 19.20 15.01
C SER A 47 -9.86 17.96 14.31
N GLN A 48 -10.09 18.08 13.01
CA GLN A 48 -10.43 16.96 12.14
C GLN A 48 -9.42 15.80 12.23
N ASP A 49 -8.17 16.08 12.59
CA ASP A 49 -7.10 15.09 12.69
C ASP A 49 -7.02 14.37 14.05
N ALA A 50 -7.80 14.80 15.05
CA ALA A 50 -7.68 14.29 16.43
C ALA A 50 -9.02 13.88 17.09
N ASP A 51 -10.13 13.87 16.35
CA ASP A 51 -11.43 13.41 16.82
C ASP A 51 -11.40 11.90 17.14
N PRO A 52 -11.50 11.48 18.42
CA PRO A 52 -11.44 10.09 18.82
C PRO A 52 -12.60 9.24 18.28
N LEU A 53 -13.76 9.85 18.05
CA LEU A 53 -14.93 9.15 17.50
C LEU A 53 -14.69 8.75 16.04
N GLN A 54 -13.89 9.53 15.32
CA GLN A 54 -13.52 9.24 13.94
C GLN A 54 -12.32 8.31 13.82
N ALA A 55 -11.43 8.27 14.80
CA ALA A 55 -10.34 7.30 14.85
C ALA A 55 -10.87 5.84 14.78
N GLY A 56 -12.01 5.56 15.41
CA GLY A 56 -12.68 4.25 15.31
C GLY A 56 -13.15 3.94 13.89
N HIS A 57 -13.80 4.91 13.22
CA HIS A 57 -14.23 4.76 11.82
C HIS A 57 -13.08 4.67 10.82
N ILE A 58 -11.86 5.12 11.17
CA ILE A 58 -10.65 4.95 10.37
C ILE A 58 -10.01 3.58 10.61
N ALA A 59 -10.08 3.06 11.84
CA ALA A 59 -9.47 1.78 12.21
C ALA A 59 -10.18 0.55 11.58
N ASP A 60 -11.49 0.64 11.36
CA ASP A 60 -12.28 -0.45 10.79
C ASP A 60 -12.35 -0.43 9.24
N ARG A 61 -11.56 0.44 8.59
CA ARG A 61 -11.58 0.62 7.13
C ARG A 61 -10.64 -0.34 6.41
N GLY A 62 -11.11 -0.84 5.26
CA GLY A 62 -10.29 -1.43 4.21
C GLY A 62 -10.20 -0.52 2.97
N TYR A 63 -9.32 -0.87 2.03
CA TYR A 63 -9.09 -0.16 0.75
C TYR A 63 -10.35 0.02 -0.13
N THR A 64 -11.45 -0.64 0.23
CA THR A 64 -12.70 -0.71 -0.51
C THR A 64 -13.77 0.26 0.01
N THR A 65 -13.49 0.94 1.14
CA THR A 65 -14.46 1.81 1.81
C THR A 65 -14.50 3.20 1.15
N PRO A 66 -15.68 3.82 0.94
CA PRO A 66 -15.76 5.18 0.38
C PRO A 66 -14.90 6.19 1.15
N LYS A 67 -14.20 7.06 0.40
CA LYS A 67 -13.32 8.09 0.98
C LYS A 67 -14.12 8.96 1.95
N HIS A 68 -13.59 9.14 3.17
CA HIS A 68 -14.26 9.93 4.19
C HIS A 68 -14.33 11.41 3.74
N PRO A 69 -15.38 12.18 4.08
CA PRO A 69 -15.43 13.62 3.80
C PRO A 69 -14.39 14.43 4.58
N ILE A 70 -13.73 13.83 5.56
CA ILE A 70 -12.70 14.46 6.40
C ILE A 70 -11.33 14.00 5.95
N ARG A 71 -10.36 14.91 6.00
CA ARG A 71 -8.98 14.70 5.58
C ARG A 71 -8.34 13.56 6.38
N THR A 72 -7.98 12.50 5.68
CA THR A 72 -7.18 11.35 6.10
C THR A 72 -5.97 11.27 5.18
N HIS A 73 -5.05 10.35 5.46
CA HIS A 73 -3.91 10.08 4.57
C HIS A 73 -4.41 9.77 3.13
N GLU A 74 -5.53 9.04 2.97
CA GLU A 74 -6.05 8.54 1.68
C GLU A 74 -6.72 9.58 0.76
N ASN A 75 -7.07 10.75 1.29
CA ASN A 75 -7.68 11.85 0.55
C ASN A 75 -6.92 13.18 0.75
N TRP A 76 -5.86 13.19 1.56
CA TRP A 76 -4.93 14.30 1.64
C TRP A 76 -4.09 14.32 0.37
N THR A 77 -4.43 15.25 -0.52
CA THR A 77 -3.86 15.37 -1.87
C THR A 77 -2.33 15.20 -1.92
N PRO A 78 -1.50 15.91 -1.12
CA PRO A 78 -0.06 15.63 -1.00
C PRO A 78 0.34 14.18 -0.67
N TYR A 79 -0.38 13.51 0.22
CA TYR A 79 -0.10 12.11 0.60
C TYR A 79 -0.55 11.11 -0.48
N VAL A 80 -1.63 11.43 -1.20
CA VAL A 80 -2.06 10.66 -2.37
C VAL A 80 -1.09 10.84 -3.54
N TYR A 81 -0.50 12.02 -3.71
CA TYR A 81 0.50 12.30 -4.76
C TYR A 81 1.85 11.60 -4.53
N ILE A 82 2.20 11.25 -3.29
CA ILE A 82 3.41 10.48 -2.98
C ILE A 82 3.17 8.95 -2.99
N HIS A 83 1.91 8.51 -3.15
CA HIS A 83 1.57 7.10 -3.27
C HIS A 83 1.41 6.68 -4.71
N GLN A 84 1.86 5.46 -5.00
CA GLN A 84 1.85 4.91 -6.34
C GLN A 84 0.42 4.75 -6.88
N ASP A 85 0.22 5.14 -8.14
CA ASP A 85 -1.05 5.12 -8.87
C ASP A 85 -1.39 3.70 -9.34
N ASN A 86 -1.56 2.76 -8.41
CA ASN A 86 -1.88 1.36 -8.73
C ASN A 86 -3.26 1.21 -9.41
N GLU A 87 -4.15 2.18 -9.23
CA GLU A 87 -5.53 2.14 -9.71
C GLU A 87 -5.64 2.30 -11.23
N MET A 88 -4.99 3.31 -11.81
CA MET A 88 -5.17 3.63 -13.23
C MET A 88 -4.60 2.55 -14.18
N PRO A 89 -3.36 2.03 -13.99
CA PRO A 89 -2.85 0.88 -14.72
C PRO A 89 -3.74 -0.36 -14.60
N ALA A 90 -4.23 -0.65 -13.40
CA ALA A 90 -5.10 -1.80 -13.15
C ALA A 90 -6.44 -1.67 -13.88
N ARG A 91 -7.07 -0.49 -13.82
CA ARG A 91 -8.30 -0.20 -14.57
C ARG A 91 -8.05 -0.20 -16.08
N TYR A 92 -6.89 0.26 -16.54
CA TYR A 92 -6.50 0.21 -17.96
C TYR A 92 -6.48 -1.22 -18.48
N VAL A 93 -5.88 -2.15 -17.73
CA VAL A 93 -5.87 -3.59 -18.06
C VAL A 93 -7.27 -4.17 -17.98
N ARG A 94 -8.04 -3.90 -16.92
CA ARG A 94 -9.41 -4.43 -16.77
C ARG A 94 -10.31 -4.11 -17.94
N ALA A 95 -10.19 -2.91 -18.50
CA ALA A 95 -11.00 -2.46 -19.63
C ALA A 95 -10.57 -3.08 -20.98
N ARG A 96 -9.38 -3.68 -21.07
CA ARG A 96 -8.77 -4.15 -22.32
C ARG A 96 -8.49 -5.65 -22.35
N ARG A 97 -8.37 -6.29 -21.18
CA ARG A 97 -8.09 -7.72 -21.09
C ARG A 97 -9.29 -8.52 -21.58
N ARG A 98 -9.02 -9.55 -22.36
CA ARG A 98 -10.00 -10.56 -22.75
C ARG A 98 -10.07 -11.67 -21.69
N ARG A 99 -11.08 -12.52 -21.80
CA ARG A 99 -11.30 -13.63 -20.87
C ARG A 99 -10.13 -14.62 -20.80
N ASP A 100 -9.46 -14.83 -21.93
CA ASP A 100 -8.34 -15.77 -22.05
C ASP A 100 -6.97 -15.09 -21.85
N ASP A 101 -6.96 -13.78 -21.60
CA ASP A 101 -5.72 -13.08 -21.25
C ASP A 101 -5.36 -13.38 -19.80
N LEU A 102 -4.07 -13.53 -19.53
CA LEU A 102 -3.54 -13.73 -18.18
C LEU A 102 -3.04 -12.41 -17.61
N LEU A 103 -3.28 -12.20 -16.32
CA LEU A 103 -2.80 -11.06 -15.56
C LEU A 103 -1.72 -11.47 -14.56
N VAL A 104 -0.58 -10.84 -14.68
CA VAL A 104 0.59 -11.01 -13.81
C VAL A 104 0.86 -9.70 -13.09
N ALA A 105 1.16 -9.77 -11.80
CA ALA A 105 1.60 -8.60 -11.02
C ALA A 105 2.98 -8.82 -10.41
N ILE A 106 3.80 -7.77 -10.42
CA ILE A 106 5.03 -7.64 -9.63
C ILE A 106 4.81 -6.58 -8.54
N GLY A 107 5.57 -6.67 -7.46
CA GLY A 107 5.52 -5.69 -6.39
C GLY A 107 5.39 -6.26 -4.99
N GLY A 108 5.36 -5.33 -4.02
CA GLY A 108 5.08 -5.63 -2.63
C GLY A 108 3.63 -6.07 -2.42
N VAL A 109 3.36 -6.76 -1.32
CA VAL A 109 2.04 -7.35 -1.02
C VAL A 109 0.90 -6.34 -1.16
N HIS A 110 1.08 -5.13 -0.64
CA HIS A 110 0.06 -4.09 -0.75
C HIS A 110 -0.29 -3.74 -2.20
N GLN A 111 0.68 -3.69 -3.11
CA GLN A 111 0.45 -3.45 -4.54
C GLN A 111 -0.30 -4.61 -5.17
N LEU A 112 0.08 -5.85 -4.85
CA LEU A 112 -0.58 -7.04 -5.38
C LEU A 112 -2.08 -7.07 -5.02
N ILE A 113 -2.42 -6.70 -3.79
CA ILE A 113 -3.80 -6.59 -3.32
C ILE A 113 -4.55 -5.51 -4.12
N LEU A 114 -3.93 -4.33 -4.29
CA LEU A 114 -4.55 -3.23 -5.03
C LEU A 114 -4.75 -3.59 -6.50
N TYR A 115 -3.77 -4.22 -7.14
CA TYR A 115 -3.88 -4.71 -8.51
C TYR A 115 -4.98 -5.76 -8.65
N HIS A 116 -5.04 -6.75 -7.75
CA HIS A 116 -6.11 -7.75 -7.72
C HIS A 116 -7.50 -7.11 -7.52
N TRP A 117 -7.59 -6.07 -6.69
CA TRP A 117 -8.85 -5.37 -6.47
C TRP A 117 -9.31 -4.57 -7.70
N TYR A 118 -8.43 -3.71 -8.24
CA TYR A 118 -8.80 -2.79 -9.32
C TYR A 118 -8.88 -3.46 -10.68
N ALA A 119 -7.95 -4.38 -11.00
CA ALA A 119 -7.92 -5.10 -12.28
C ALA A 119 -8.89 -6.30 -12.31
N GLY A 120 -9.34 -6.74 -11.13
CA GLY A 120 -9.96 -8.05 -10.90
C GLY A 120 -8.88 -9.12 -10.69
N GLN A 121 -9.30 -10.39 -10.69
CA GLN A 121 -8.43 -11.52 -10.37
C GLN A 121 -7.10 -11.45 -11.15
N VAL A 122 -6.01 -11.32 -10.39
CA VAL A 122 -4.63 -11.53 -10.83
C VAL A 122 -4.40 -13.05 -10.85
N ASP A 123 -3.86 -13.56 -11.95
CA ASP A 123 -3.67 -15.00 -12.12
C ASP A 123 -2.35 -15.45 -11.49
N TYR A 124 -1.32 -14.63 -11.67
CA TYR A 124 0.03 -14.91 -11.19
C TYR A 124 0.69 -13.72 -10.50
N VAL A 125 1.47 -14.01 -9.48
CA VAL A 125 2.37 -13.06 -8.83
C VAL A 125 3.79 -13.47 -9.13
N LEU A 126 4.59 -12.56 -9.69
CA LEU A 126 6.01 -12.81 -9.88
C LEU A 126 6.77 -12.32 -8.64
N SER A 127 7.25 -13.27 -7.82
CA SER A 127 8.01 -12.99 -6.60
C SER A 127 9.51 -13.08 -6.87
N PRO A 128 10.36 -12.33 -6.15
CA PRO A 128 11.81 -12.50 -6.20
C PRO A 128 12.23 -13.95 -5.94
N SER A 129 13.23 -14.41 -6.69
CA SER A 129 13.74 -15.79 -6.65
C SER A 129 14.34 -16.17 -5.29
N ILE A 130 15.05 -15.23 -4.65
CA ILE A 130 15.77 -15.48 -3.39
C ILE A 130 14.98 -15.12 -2.12
N ARG A 131 13.90 -14.33 -2.21
CA ARG A 131 13.13 -13.90 -1.03
C ARG A 131 11.86 -14.74 -0.86
N LYS A 132 11.87 -15.65 0.11
CA LYS A 132 10.68 -16.42 0.52
C LYS A 132 9.82 -15.69 1.55
N GLN A 133 10.42 -14.84 2.39
CA GLN A 133 9.73 -14.14 3.48
C GLN A 133 9.16 -12.80 3.00
N GLY A 134 7.88 -12.56 3.33
CA GLY A 134 7.21 -11.27 3.09
C GLY A 134 6.15 -11.26 1.99
N TYR A 135 5.92 -12.38 1.29
CA TYR A 135 4.89 -12.49 0.24
C TYR A 135 3.61 -13.18 0.68
N TYR A 136 3.51 -13.48 1.98
CA TYR A 136 2.41 -14.25 2.56
C TYR A 136 2.05 -15.45 1.69
N SER A 137 3.01 -16.34 1.45
CA SER A 137 2.78 -17.51 0.64
C SER A 137 2.26 -18.68 1.47
N ILE A 138 1.29 -19.41 0.90
CA ILE A 138 0.80 -20.67 1.46
C ILE A 138 0.88 -21.75 0.39
N LEU A 139 1.04 -23.00 0.83
CA LEU A 139 0.95 -24.15 -0.05
C LEU A 139 -0.53 -24.55 -0.20
N SER A 140 -1.08 -24.40 -1.41
CA SER A 140 -2.45 -24.81 -1.74
C SER A 140 -2.41 -25.85 -2.85
N ARG A 141 -2.92 -27.07 -2.56
CA ARG A 141 -2.98 -28.20 -3.51
C ARG A 141 -1.65 -28.48 -4.22
N GLY A 142 -0.54 -28.42 -3.47
CA GLY A 142 0.81 -28.67 -3.99
C GLY A 142 1.42 -27.52 -4.80
N SER A 143 0.76 -26.36 -4.88
CA SER A 143 1.30 -25.16 -5.52
C SER A 143 1.43 -24.02 -4.50
N GLU A 144 2.51 -23.24 -4.61
CA GLU A 144 2.68 -22.03 -3.80
C GLU A 144 1.78 -20.92 -4.36
N VAL A 145 0.94 -20.35 -3.49
CA VAL A 145 0.02 -19.25 -3.84
C VAL A 145 0.19 -18.11 -2.84
N ASN A 146 -0.14 -16.89 -3.26
CA ASN A 146 -0.27 -15.76 -2.35
C ASN A 146 -1.58 -15.93 -1.55
N ASP A 147 -1.50 -15.89 -0.23
CA ASP A 147 -2.62 -16.20 0.68
C ASP A 147 -3.77 -15.17 0.60
N ILE A 148 -3.47 -13.93 0.25
CA ILE A 148 -4.44 -12.84 0.20
C ILE A 148 -5.16 -12.82 -1.15
N THR A 149 -4.43 -12.95 -2.26
CA THR A 149 -4.99 -12.87 -3.62
C THR A 149 -5.40 -14.24 -4.19
N GLY A 150 -4.91 -15.34 -3.60
CA GLY A 150 -5.07 -16.69 -4.14
C GLY A 150 -4.29 -16.95 -5.43
N SER A 151 -3.56 -15.95 -5.93
CA SER A 151 -2.80 -16.00 -7.18
C SER A 151 -1.59 -16.93 -7.05
N ARG A 152 -1.28 -17.68 -8.12
CA ARG A 152 -0.13 -18.57 -8.12
C ARG A 152 1.18 -17.77 -8.13
N ILE A 153 2.13 -18.16 -7.30
CA ILE A 153 3.43 -17.49 -7.24
C ILE A 153 4.37 -18.14 -8.27
N ILE A 154 5.05 -17.30 -9.06
CA ILE A 154 6.14 -17.66 -9.95
C ILE A 154 7.42 -17.06 -9.38
N ARG A 155 8.48 -17.85 -9.26
CA ARG A 155 9.75 -17.40 -8.64
C ARG A 155 10.93 -17.38 -9.60
N THR A 156 10.81 -18.04 -10.75
CA THR A 156 11.95 -18.22 -11.65
C THR A 156 11.64 -17.74 -13.06
N PRO A 157 12.64 -17.22 -13.78
CA PRO A 157 12.53 -16.93 -15.21
C PRO A 157 12.05 -18.14 -16.03
N VAL A 158 12.50 -19.35 -15.68
CA VAL A 158 12.13 -20.58 -16.38
C VAL A 158 10.62 -20.85 -16.28
N GLU A 159 10.05 -20.71 -15.09
CA GLU A 159 8.60 -20.83 -14.87
C GLU A 159 7.82 -19.72 -15.59
N PHE A 160 8.34 -18.48 -15.59
CA PHE A 160 7.67 -17.37 -16.25
C PHE A 160 7.69 -17.52 -17.78
N ASP A 161 8.81 -17.94 -18.36
CA ASP A 161 8.90 -18.27 -19.79
C ASP A 161 7.95 -19.43 -20.16
N ALA A 162 7.82 -20.43 -19.29
CA ALA A 162 6.86 -21.51 -19.49
C ALA A 162 5.41 -21.01 -19.48
N LEU A 163 5.09 -20.04 -18.62
CA LEU A 163 3.80 -19.35 -18.63
C LEU A 163 3.58 -18.61 -19.96
N LEU A 164 4.55 -17.78 -20.39
CA LEU A 164 4.43 -17.00 -21.64
C LEU A 164 4.21 -17.90 -22.87
N ARG A 165 4.90 -19.04 -22.94
CA ARG A 165 4.73 -20.03 -24.01
C ARG A 165 3.34 -20.68 -23.99
N ARG A 166 2.84 -21.05 -22.80
CA ARG A 166 1.57 -21.79 -22.64
C ARG A 166 0.34 -20.90 -22.54
N ALA A 167 0.50 -19.59 -22.36
CA ALA A 167 -0.60 -18.66 -22.23
C ALA A 167 -1.51 -18.74 -23.47
N PRO A 168 -2.83 -18.91 -23.30
CA PRO A 168 -3.75 -19.11 -24.43
C PRO A 168 -3.93 -17.85 -25.27
N ALA A 169 -3.79 -16.67 -24.66
CA ALA A 169 -3.82 -15.38 -25.35
C ALA A 169 -2.70 -14.46 -24.83
N SER A 170 -3.02 -13.20 -24.53
CA SER A 170 -2.06 -12.20 -24.10
C SER A 170 -1.72 -12.32 -22.62
N VAL A 171 -0.50 -11.90 -22.27
CA VAL A 171 -0.05 -11.80 -20.88
C VAL A 171 0.20 -10.34 -20.54
N TRP A 172 -0.56 -9.82 -19.58
CA TRP A 172 -0.44 -8.46 -19.08
C TRP A 172 0.37 -8.47 -17.79
N LEU A 173 1.31 -7.55 -17.67
CA LEU A 173 2.13 -7.34 -16.49
C LEU A 173 1.83 -5.97 -15.87
N LEU A 174 1.47 -5.97 -14.59
CA LEU A 174 1.34 -4.79 -13.74
C LEU A 174 2.54 -4.70 -12.79
N GLY A 175 3.06 -3.49 -12.57
CA GLY A 175 4.20 -3.29 -11.70
C GLY A 175 4.66 -1.85 -11.62
N ASP A 176 5.83 -1.63 -11.02
CA ASP A 176 6.42 -0.30 -10.90
C ASP A 176 7.86 -0.25 -11.38
N LEU A 177 8.21 0.84 -12.04
CA LEU A 177 9.55 1.12 -12.57
C LEU A 177 10.66 1.08 -11.49
N PRO A 178 10.46 1.60 -10.25
CA PRO A 178 11.49 1.51 -9.22
C PRO A 178 11.90 0.08 -8.86
N LEU A 179 11.03 -0.92 -9.07
CA LEU A 179 11.35 -2.33 -8.84
C LEU A 179 12.35 -2.86 -9.88
N LEU A 180 12.41 -2.22 -11.05
CA LEU A 180 13.26 -2.59 -12.18
C LEU A 180 14.56 -1.76 -12.25
N ALA A 181 14.68 -0.72 -11.42
CA ALA A 181 15.82 0.17 -11.41
C ALA A 181 17.10 -0.54 -10.94
N THR A 182 18.23 -0.12 -11.51
CA THR A 182 19.56 -0.57 -11.06
C THR A 182 19.75 -0.20 -9.59
N GLY A 183 20.17 -1.16 -8.77
CA GLY A 183 20.38 -0.97 -7.33
C GLY A 183 19.12 -1.10 -6.46
N ALA A 184 17.95 -1.43 -7.02
CA ALA A 184 16.77 -1.70 -6.21
C ALA A 184 16.90 -2.99 -5.39
N ASP A 185 16.58 -2.98 -4.10
CA ASP A 185 16.79 -4.15 -3.22
C ASP A 185 15.67 -5.20 -3.26
N PHE A 186 14.65 -4.97 -4.09
CA PHE A 186 13.44 -5.78 -4.08
C PHE A 186 13.60 -7.09 -4.86
N TYR A 187 13.92 -6.98 -6.15
CA TYR A 187 14.31 -8.12 -7.00
C TYR A 187 15.84 -8.20 -7.06
N PRO A 188 16.45 -9.40 -7.02
CA PRO A 188 17.85 -9.61 -7.39
C PRO A 188 18.19 -9.04 -8.76
N GLU A 189 19.45 -8.71 -8.98
CA GLU A 189 19.91 -8.18 -10.27
C GLU A 189 19.60 -9.11 -11.45
N THR A 190 19.70 -10.43 -11.27
CA THR A 190 19.35 -11.43 -12.27
C THR A 190 17.87 -11.36 -12.67
N ASP A 191 16.97 -11.24 -11.68
CA ASP A 191 15.53 -11.17 -11.89
C ASP A 191 15.15 -9.84 -12.56
N ARG A 192 15.75 -8.72 -12.13
CA ARG A 192 15.57 -7.40 -12.76
C ARG A 192 16.05 -7.40 -14.20
N THR A 193 17.21 -7.98 -14.47
CA THR A 193 17.79 -8.06 -15.82
C THR A 193 16.87 -8.84 -16.74
N TYR A 194 16.35 -9.98 -16.28
CA TYR A 194 15.36 -10.75 -17.01
C TYR A 194 14.06 -9.95 -17.25
N LEU A 195 13.50 -9.31 -16.22
CA LEU A 195 12.29 -8.49 -16.34
C LEU A 195 12.47 -7.34 -17.35
N ASN A 196 13.58 -6.60 -17.27
CA ASN A 196 13.92 -5.55 -18.22
C ASN A 196 14.12 -6.10 -19.65
N ALA A 197 14.65 -7.32 -19.78
CA ALA A 197 14.83 -7.94 -21.10
C ALA A 197 13.50 -8.34 -21.75
N ILE A 198 12.49 -8.77 -20.98
CA ILE A 198 11.20 -9.18 -21.53
C ILE A 198 10.21 -8.02 -21.70
N ILE A 199 10.31 -6.97 -20.88
CA ILE A 199 9.49 -5.76 -21.00
C ILE A 199 10.06 -4.88 -22.10
N LYS A 200 9.57 -5.05 -23.32
CA LYS A 200 10.04 -4.28 -24.49
C LYS A 200 9.45 -2.88 -24.57
N ARG A 201 8.22 -2.71 -24.09
CA ARG A 201 7.48 -1.45 -24.08
C ARG A 201 6.47 -1.43 -22.95
N PHE A 202 6.13 -0.23 -22.50
CA PHE A 202 5.00 -0.01 -21.61
C PHE A 202 3.78 0.35 -22.46
N ASP A 203 2.69 -0.40 -22.27
CA ASP A 203 1.39 -0.12 -22.90
C ASP A 203 0.68 1.03 -22.19
N TYR A 204 0.98 1.25 -20.91
CA TYR A 204 0.48 2.37 -20.12
C TYR A 204 1.43 2.66 -18.95
N VAL A 205 1.58 3.93 -18.60
CA VAL A 205 2.28 4.38 -17.39
C VAL A 205 1.30 5.23 -16.59
N GLY A 206 1.21 4.98 -15.28
CA GLY A 206 0.34 5.69 -14.36
C GLY A 206 0.70 7.16 -14.23
N ARG A 207 -0.18 7.94 -13.59
CA ARG A 207 0.03 9.40 -13.42
C ARG A 207 1.20 9.72 -12.51
N ASP A 208 1.62 8.75 -11.70
CA ASP A 208 2.80 8.83 -10.86
C ASP A 208 4.12 8.68 -11.64
N ASN A 209 4.06 8.38 -12.94
CA ASN A 209 5.21 8.07 -13.79
C ASN A 209 6.05 6.89 -13.26
N MET A 210 5.47 6.02 -12.43
CA MET A 210 6.16 4.89 -11.81
C MET A 210 5.44 3.58 -12.05
N THR A 211 4.14 3.52 -11.80
CA THR A 211 3.33 2.32 -12.04
C THR A 211 3.14 2.13 -13.54
N PHE A 212 3.14 0.89 -14.01
CA PHE A 212 3.08 0.59 -15.43
C PHE A 212 2.24 -0.65 -15.75
N VAL A 213 1.84 -0.70 -17.02
CA VAL A 213 1.31 -1.89 -17.70
C VAL A 213 2.24 -2.24 -18.84
N ALA A 214 2.61 -3.51 -18.97
CA ALA A 214 3.28 -4.04 -20.14
C ALA A 214 2.51 -5.24 -20.70
N LYS A 215 2.30 -5.26 -22.02
CA LYS A 215 1.77 -6.43 -22.71
C LYS A 215 2.93 -7.26 -23.25
N LEU A 216 3.10 -8.46 -22.71
CA LEU A 216 4.25 -9.33 -22.99
C LEU A 216 4.02 -10.30 -24.17
N LYS A 217 2.77 -10.53 -24.54
CA LYS A 217 2.34 -11.42 -25.64
C LYS A 217 1.09 -10.89 -26.31
#